data_AF-A0A820NW03-F1
#
_entry.id   AF-A0A820NW03-F1
#
_cell.length_a   1.000
_cell.length_b   1.000
_cell.length_c   1.000
_cell.angle_alpha   90.00
_cell.angle_beta   90.00
_cell.angle_gamma   90.00
#
_symmetry.space_group_name_H-M   'P 1'
#
loop_
_entity.id
_entity.type
_entity.pdbx_description
1 polymer ?
#
loop_
_entity_poly.entity_id
_entity_poly.type
_entity_poly.pdbx_seq_one_letter_code
_entity_poly.pdbx_strand_id
1 'polypeptide(L)'
;MLCHIKFPNIHHLILEYCPNPYFWSIIPTLDQLVSLEIFLCDESNKTIQDQLQNRLCRAPHLTSLKFRSWSILSAFLYEIKNQSIRRLDLQGTDRLYRELWLNDDECIQRGPSTLGIQCEVLFIRVKHRESILNRVNLMNNIRVLNFFCQDNRLDESDGLSLARHD
;
A
#
# COMPACT_ATOMS: atom_id res chain seq x y z
N MET A 1 -33.16 -5.82 -14.13
CA MET A 1 -32.16 -6.11 -15.18
C MET A 1 -31.02 -5.11 -14.98
N LEU A 2 -29.92 -5.52 -14.33
CA LEU A 2 -28.78 -4.63 -14.08
C LEU A 2 -27.88 -4.63 -15.32
N CYS A 3 -27.65 -3.45 -15.89
CA CYS A 3 -26.74 -3.29 -17.02
C CYS A 3 -25.31 -3.39 -16.50
N HIS A 4 -24.59 -4.46 -16.85
CA HIS A 4 -23.17 -4.60 -16.50
C HIS A 4 -22.35 -3.70 -17.41
N ILE A 5 -21.78 -2.65 -16.83
CA ILE A 5 -20.87 -1.76 -17.55
C ILE A 5 -19.53 -2.50 -17.68
N LYS A 6 -19.17 -2.87 -18.90
CA LYS A 6 -17.86 -3.45 -19.19
C LYS A 6 -16.88 -2.33 -19.46
N PHE A 7 -15.73 -2.39 -18.80
CA PHE A 7 -14.63 -1.47 -19.04
C PHE A 7 -13.42 -2.25 -19.57
N PRO A 8 -13.45 -2.70 -20.84
CA PRO A 8 -12.46 -3.65 -21.37
C PRO A 8 -11.04 -3.09 -21.40
N ASN A 9 -10.86 -1.77 -21.33
CA ASN A 9 -9.57 -1.10 -21.53
C ASN A 9 -9.07 -0.35 -20.28
N ILE A 10 -9.60 -0.64 -19.09
CA ILE A 10 -9.06 -0.05 -17.85
C ILE A 10 -7.77 -0.77 -17.48
N HIS A 11 -6.65 -0.06 -17.66
CA HIS A 11 -5.32 -0.50 -17.23
C HIS A 11 -4.92 0.10 -15.88
N HIS A 12 -5.46 1.28 -15.56
CA HIS A 12 -5.19 2.01 -14.32
C HIS A 12 -6.52 2.37 -13.68
N LEU A 13 -6.71 1.94 -12.43
CA LEU A 13 -7.91 2.25 -11.66
C LEU A 13 -7.50 2.93 -10.37
N ILE A 14 -8.10 4.09 -10.12
CA ILE A 14 -7.98 4.81 -8.86
C ILE A 14 -9.35 4.76 -8.20
N LEU A 15 -9.40 4.21 -6.99
CA LEU A 15 -10.60 4.15 -6.15
C LEU A 15 -10.47 5.18 -5.06
N GLU A 16 -10.91 6.39 -5.38
CA GLU A 16 -11.12 7.44 -4.40
C GLU A 16 -12.44 7.12 -3.68
N TYR A 17 -12.39 6.98 -2.34
CA TYR A 17 -13.48 6.61 -1.44
C TYR A 17 -13.80 5.11 -1.33
N CYS A 18 -14.41 4.74 -0.18
CA CYS A 18 -14.95 3.40 0.03
C CYS A 18 -15.93 3.07 -1.09
N PRO A 19 -15.58 2.14 -2.00
CA PRO A 19 -16.52 1.75 -3.03
C PRO A 19 -17.75 1.21 -2.32
N ASN A 20 -18.92 1.73 -2.70
CA ASN A 20 -20.18 1.12 -2.31
C ASN A 20 -20.06 -0.41 -2.52
N PRO A 21 -20.55 -1.27 -1.61
CA PRO A 21 -20.47 -2.73 -1.78
C PRO A 21 -21.00 -3.23 -3.15
N TYR A 22 -21.85 -2.45 -3.82
CA TYR A 22 -22.35 -2.71 -5.17
C TYR A 22 -21.40 -2.27 -6.30
N PHE A 23 -20.40 -1.43 -6.06
CA PHE A 23 -19.44 -0.99 -7.08
C PHE A 23 -18.78 -2.20 -7.78
N TRP A 24 -18.34 -3.17 -6.98
CA TRP A 24 -17.70 -4.38 -7.50
C TRP A 24 -18.65 -5.31 -8.24
N SER A 25 -19.97 -5.18 -8.08
CA SER A 25 -20.94 -5.94 -8.88
C SER A 25 -21.12 -5.35 -10.28
N ILE A 26 -20.80 -4.06 -10.45
CA ILE A 26 -20.89 -3.34 -11.73
C ILE A 26 -19.65 -3.57 -12.59
N ILE A 27 -18.47 -3.76 -11.98
CA ILE A 27 -17.20 -4.04 -12.67
C ILE A 27 -16.89 -5.53 -12.60
N PRO A 28 -17.29 -6.34 -13.61
CA PRO A 28 -17.22 -7.79 -13.52
C PRO A 28 -15.81 -8.35 -13.70
N THR A 29 -14.94 -7.67 -14.46
CA THR A 29 -13.61 -8.15 -14.80
C THR A 29 -12.57 -7.04 -14.68
N LEU A 30 -11.37 -7.42 -14.24
CA LEU A 30 -10.19 -6.56 -14.12
C LEU A 30 -9.01 -7.16 -14.90
N ASP A 31 -9.31 -7.89 -15.97
CA ASP A 31 -8.34 -8.74 -16.64
C ASP A 31 -7.17 -7.92 -17.21
N GLN A 32 -7.45 -6.71 -17.70
CA GLN A 32 -6.45 -5.79 -18.25
C GLN A 32 -5.87 -4.83 -17.20
N LEU A 33 -6.29 -4.92 -15.94
CA LEU A 33 -5.87 -3.98 -14.91
C LEU A 33 -4.40 -4.22 -14.56
N VAL A 34 -3.57 -3.20 -14.78
CA VAL A 34 -2.13 -3.22 -14.50
C VAL A 34 -1.82 -2.54 -13.16
N SER A 35 -2.56 -1.50 -12.82
CA SER A 35 -2.32 -0.69 -11.63
C SER A 35 -3.62 -0.34 -10.90
N LEU A 36 -3.59 -0.51 -9.59
CA LEU A 36 -4.69 -0.16 -8.69
C LEU A 36 -4.18 0.77 -7.57
N GLU A 37 -4.81 1.92 -7.42
CA GLU A 37 -4.62 2.83 -6.30
C GLU A 37 -5.92 2.91 -5.48
N ILE A 38 -5.82 2.71 -4.17
CA ILE A 38 -6.97 2.61 -3.28
C ILE A 38 -6.87 3.61 -2.14
N PHE A 39 -7.96 4.36 -1.95
CA PHE A 39 -8.21 5.24 -0.81
C PHE A 39 -9.34 4.65 0.03
N LEU A 40 -9.01 3.83 1.03
CA LEU A 40 -10.01 3.22 1.90
C LEU A 40 -10.39 4.17 3.04
N CYS A 41 -11.66 4.60 3.08
CA CYS A 41 -12.17 5.45 4.15
C CYS A 41 -12.61 4.65 5.40
N ASP A 42 -12.95 3.36 5.26
CA ASP A 42 -13.41 2.49 6.34
C ASP A 42 -12.71 1.13 6.30
N GLU A 43 -11.58 1.11 6.99
CA GLU A 43 -10.64 0.00 7.06
C GLU A 43 -11.14 -1.15 7.95
N SER A 44 -12.24 -0.97 8.69
CA SER A 44 -12.81 -2.01 9.57
C SER A 44 -13.84 -2.91 8.87
N ASN A 45 -14.27 -2.52 7.66
CA ASN A 45 -15.31 -3.24 6.94
C ASN A 45 -14.75 -4.49 6.25
N LYS A 46 -14.81 -5.63 6.95
CA LYS A 46 -14.36 -6.94 6.44
C LYS A 46 -15.01 -7.32 5.11
N THR A 47 -16.28 -6.94 4.87
CA THR A 47 -16.95 -7.21 3.59
C THR A 47 -16.27 -6.51 2.43
N ILE A 48 -15.83 -5.26 2.60
CA ILE A 48 -15.10 -4.53 1.56
C ILE A 48 -13.74 -5.17 1.31
N GLN A 49 -13.04 -5.60 2.37
CA GLN A 49 -11.75 -6.30 2.27
C GLN A 49 -11.90 -7.62 1.50
N ASP A 50 -12.88 -8.45 1.85
CA ASP A 50 -13.16 -9.74 1.18
C ASP A 50 -13.51 -9.54 -0.31
N GLN A 51 -14.33 -8.53 -0.62
CA GLN A 51 -14.66 -8.20 -2.00
C GLN A 51 -13.43 -7.75 -2.79
N LEU A 52 -12.61 -6.87 -2.21
CA LEU A 52 -11.38 -6.42 -2.81
C LEU A 52 -10.42 -7.59 -3.03
N GLN A 53 -10.24 -8.47 -2.04
CA GLN A 53 -9.39 -9.66 -2.17
C GLN A 53 -9.84 -10.55 -3.33
N ASN A 54 -11.13 -10.82 -3.44
CA ASN A 54 -11.70 -11.62 -4.52
C ASN A 54 -11.48 -10.97 -5.89
N ARG A 55 -11.48 -9.64 -5.97
CA ARG A 55 -11.23 -8.89 -7.21
C ARG A 55 -9.75 -8.87 -7.56
N LEU A 56 -8.88 -8.64 -6.58
CA LEU A 56 -7.43 -8.75 -6.75
C LEU A 56 -7.04 -10.14 -7.26
N CYS A 57 -7.57 -11.23 -6.69
CA CYS A 57 -7.30 -12.60 -7.16
C CYS A 57 -7.68 -12.86 -8.64
N ARG A 58 -8.58 -12.03 -9.21
CA ARG A 58 -9.05 -12.15 -10.60
C ARG A 58 -8.41 -11.13 -11.54
N ALA A 59 -7.39 -10.40 -11.10
CA ALA A 59 -6.67 -9.43 -11.91
C ALA A 59 -5.26 -9.96 -12.24
N PRO A 60 -5.11 -10.86 -13.25
CA PRO A 60 -3.86 -11.56 -13.52
C PRO A 60 -2.72 -10.66 -14.02
N HIS A 61 -3.05 -9.45 -14.49
CA HIS A 61 -2.08 -8.47 -14.98
C HIS A 61 -1.81 -7.35 -13.97
N LEU A 62 -2.39 -7.41 -12.77
CA LEU A 62 -2.21 -6.39 -11.75
C LEU A 62 -0.81 -6.49 -11.16
N THR A 63 0.07 -5.60 -11.59
CA THR A 63 1.48 -5.57 -11.18
C THR A 63 1.78 -4.51 -10.14
N SER A 64 0.97 -3.45 -10.08
CA SER A 64 1.17 -2.33 -9.16
C SER A 64 -0.04 -2.11 -8.26
N LEU A 65 0.19 -2.12 -6.95
CA LEU A 65 -0.82 -1.85 -5.94
C LEU A 65 -0.36 -0.72 -5.03
N LYS A 66 -1.25 0.25 -4.78
CA LYS A 66 -0.95 1.42 -3.97
C LYS A 66 -2.06 1.70 -2.97
N PHE A 67 -1.67 1.96 -1.73
CA PHE A 67 -2.58 2.32 -0.65
C PHE A 67 -2.28 3.73 -0.16
N ARG A 68 -3.30 4.57 -0.18
CA ARG A 68 -3.20 5.98 0.22
C ARG A 68 -3.76 6.26 1.59
N SER A 69 -4.66 5.42 2.09
CA SER A 69 -5.06 5.37 3.50
C SER A 69 -4.87 3.96 4.01
N TRP A 70 -4.11 3.81 5.10
CA TRP A 70 -3.67 2.49 5.55
C TRP A 70 -3.45 2.40 7.06
N SER A 71 -4.16 3.24 7.84
CA SER A 71 -3.98 3.31 9.30
C SER A 71 -4.16 1.98 10.05
N ILE A 72 -4.89 1.03 9.46
CA ILE A 72 -5.21 -0.30 10.02
C ILE A 72 -5.11 -1.41 8.93
N LEU A 73 -4.54 -1.13 7.75
CA LEU A 73 -4.42 -2.14 6.67
C LEU A 73 -3.35 -3.21 6.92
N SER A 74 -2.79 -3.30 8.13
CA SER A 74 -1.75 -4.28 8.44
C SER A 74 -2.23 -5.70 8.13
N ALA A 75 -3.39 -6.12 8.66
CA ALA A 75 -3.92 -7.47 8.47
C ALA A 75 -4.29 -7.77 7.01
N PHE A 76 -5.03 -6.87 6.35
CA PHE A 76 -5.51 -7.10 4.99
C PHE A 76 -4.37 -7.29 3.99
N LEU A 77 -3.29 -6.50 4.10
CA LEU A 77 -2.13 -6.63 3.23
C LEU A 77 -1.51 -8.04 3.26
N TYR A 78 -1.60 -8.75 4.38
CA TYR A 78 -1.10 -10.12 4.53
C TYR A 78 -1.99 -11.16 3.84
N GLU A 79 -3.27 -10.85 3.71
CA GLU A 79 -4.25 -11.74 3.09
C GLU A 79 -4.28 -11.61 1.57
N ILE A 80 -3.55 -10.64 1.01
CA ILE A 80 -3.41 -10.47 -0.44
C ILE A 80 -2.66 -11.64 -1.06
N LYS A 81 -3.43 -12.52 -1.68
CA LYS A 81 -2.98 -13.73 -2.41
C LYS A 81 -2.71 -13.51 -3.90
N ASN A 82 -2.92 -12.30 -4.43
CA ASN A 82 -2.66 -12.06 -5.85
C ASN A 82 -1.15 -12.23 -6.13
N GLN A 83 -0.82 -13.10 -7.09
CA GLN A 83 0.56 -13.46 -7.42
C GLN A 83 1.19 -12.63 -8.54
N SER A 84 0.47 -11.67 -9.14
CA SER A 84 0.99 -10.79 -10.19
C SER A 84 1.56 -9.49 -9.65
N ILE A 85 1.21 -9.08 -8.44
CA ILE A 85 1.69 -7.82 -7.86
C ILE A 85 3.20 -7.90 -7.63
N ARG A 86 3.94 -6.94 -8.18
CA ARG A 86 5.41 -6.78 -8.03
C ARG A 86 5.79 -5.43 -7.44
N ARG A 87 4.91 -4.44 -7.54
CA ARG A 87 5.12 -3.09 -7.01
C ARG A 87 4.10 -2.79 -5.94
N LEU A 88 4.59 -2.43 -4.75
CA LEU A 88 3.77 -2.04 -3.62
C LEU A 88 4.14 -0.62 -3.17
N ASP A 89 3.14 0.25 -3.11
CA ASP A 89 3.30 1.60 -2.57
C ASP A 89 2.47 1.77 -1.31
N LEU A 90 3.20 1.94 -0.21
CA LEU A 90 2.71 2.14 1.15
C LEU A 90 3.16 3.51 1.68
N GLN A 91 3.23 4.56 0.84
CA GLN A 91 3.56 5.91 1.31
C GLN A 91 2.30 6.74 1.62
N GLY A 92 1.18 6.07 1.92
CA GLY A 92 -0.09 6.72 2.21
C GLY A 92 -0.12 7.53 3.51
N THR A 93 -1.19 8.27 3.69
CA THR A 93 -1.51 9.05 4.89
C THR A 93 -2.57 8.34 5.74
N ASP A 94 -2.87 8.83 6.94
CA ASP A 94 -4.07 8.46 7.67
C ASP A 94 -5.31 9.24 7.17
N ARG A 95 -6.48 9.01 7.78
CA ARG A 95 -7.73 9.73 7.47
C ARG A 95 -7.66 11.24 7.71
N LEU A 96 -6.72 11.70 8.52
CA LEU A 96 -6.48 13.11 8.83
C LEU A 96 -5.32 13.69 7.98
N TYR A 97 -4.95 13.00 6.89
CA TYR A 97 -3.85 13.37 6.00
C TYR A 97 -2.49 13.45 6.69
N ARG A 98 -2.32 12.81 7.85
CA ARG A 98 -1.02 12.70 8.52
C ARG A 98 -0.22 11.59 7.88
N GLU A 99 1.08 11.80 7.75
CA GLU A 99 1.98 10.78 7.20
C GLU A 99 1.94 9.53 8.09
N LEU A 100 1.72 8.36 7.50
CA LEU A 100 1.78 7.11 8.23
C LEU A 100 3.21 6.61 8.24
N TRP A 101 3.77 6.43 9.43
CA TRP A 101 5.12 5.92 9.64
C TRP A 101 5.05 4.55 10.31
N LEU A 102 5.54 3.52 9.62
CA LEU A 102 5.58 2.17 10.17
C LEU A 102 6.59 2.06 11.29
N ASN A 103 6.19 1.45 12.40
CA ASN A 103 7.12 1.06 13.46
C ASN A 103 7.81 -0.28 13.14
N ASP A 104 8.70 -0.72 14.03
CA ASP A 104 9.47 -1.95 13.87
C ASP A 104 8.59 -3.21 13.83
N ASP A 105 7.62 -3.32 14.75
CA ASP A 105 6.72 -4.47 14.84
C ASP A 105 5.90 -4.64 13.56
N GLU A 106 5.36 -3.53 13.05
CA GLU A 106 4.63 -3.50 11.80
C GLU A 106 5.53 -3.86 10.63
N CYS A 107 6.80 -3.45 10.62
CA CYS A 107 7.74 -3.81 9.55
C CYS A 107 8.07 -5.31 9.55
N ILE A 108 8.30 -5.91 10.73
CA ILE A 108 8.69 -7.32 10.88
C ILE A 108 7.53 -8.25 10.50
N GLN A 109 6.31 -7.97 10.99
CA GLN A 109 5.12 -8.77 10.67
C GLN A 109 4.82 -8.79 9.16
N ARG A 110 5.31 -7.81 8.39
CA ARG A 110 5.02 -7.64 6.95
C ARG A 110 5.89 -8.46 6.00
N GLY A 111 7.02 -9.00 6.45
CA GLY A 111 7.98 -9.71 5.60
C GLY A 111 7.48 -11.01 4.93
N PRO A 112 6.91 -11.97 5.68
CA PRO A 112 6.69 -13.34 5.17
C PRO A 112 5.39 -13.54 4.36
N SER A 113 4.63 -12.49 4.07
CA SER A 113 3.40 -12.60 3.28
C SER A 113 3.70 -12.92 1.80
N THR A 114 2.73 -13.49 1.06
CA THR A 114 2.86 -13.71 -0.40
C THR A 114 3.27 -12.42 -1.12
N LEU A 115 2.61 -11.31 -0.77
CA LEU A 115 2.93 -9.99 -1.29
C LEU A 115 4.34 -9.56 -0.93
N GLY A 116 4.78 -9.81 0.31
CA GLY A 116 6.14 -9.53 0.78
C GLY A 116 7.21 -10.27 -0.02
N ILE A 117 7.03 -11.58 -0.19
CA ILE A 117 7.98 -12.48 -0.85
C ILE A 117 8.18 -12.09 -2.32
N GLN A 118 7.10 -11.76 -3.04
CA GLN A 118 7.18 -11.51 -4.49
C GLN A 118 7.42 -10.04 -4.87
N CYS A 119 7.38 -9.12 -3.91
CA CYS A 119 7.51 -7.70 -4.18
C CYS A 119 8.93 -7.39 -4.68
N GLU A 120 9.02 -6.74 -5.83
CA GLU A 120 10.27 -6.29 -6.43
C GLU A 120 10.53 -4.80 -6.19
N VAL A 121 9.45 -4.01 -6.07
CA VAL A 121 9.53 -2.56 -5.89
C VAL A 121 8.67 -2.13 -4.70
N LEU A 122 9.31 -1.61 -3.66
CA LEU A 122 8.62 -1.15 -2.45
C LEU A 122 8.81 0.36 -2.24
N PHE A 123 7.70 1.06 -2.04
CA PHE A 123 7.66 2.44 -1.54
C PHE A 123 7.10 2.43 -0.12
N ILE A 124 7.84 2.98 0.85
CA ILE A 124 7.48 2.86 2.26
C ILE A 124 7.90 4.08 3.08
N ARG A 125 7.21 4.31 4.20
CA ARG A 125 7.61 5.28 5.24
C ARG A 125 7.79 4.52 6.54
N VAL A 126 8.95 4.69 7.17
CA VAL A 126 9.32 4.00 8.43
C VAL A 126 9.73 4.99 9.48
N LYS A 127 9.42 4.71 10.75
CA LYS A 127 9.87 5.53 11.88
C LYS A 127 11.39 5.48 11.98
N HIS A 128 11.92 4.26 12.06
CA HIS A 128 13.32 4.01 12.32
C HIS A 128 14.04 3.43 11.11
N ARG A 129 15.29 3.83 10.92
CA ARG A 129 16.13 3.34 9.81
C ARG A 129 16.40 1.85 9.95
N GLU A 130 16.53 1.37 11.18
CA GLU A 130 16.79 -0.05 11.49
C GLU A 130 15.64 -0.95 11.03
N SER A 131 14.38 -0.47 11.04
CA SER A 131 13.22 -1.20 10.53
C SER A 131 13.37 -1.65 9.07
N ILE A 132 14.17 -0.91 8.29
CA ILE A 132 14.41 -1.17 6.87
C ILE A 132 15.25 -2.43 6.68
N LEU A 133 16.33 -2.56 7.46
CA LEU A 133 17.27 -3.67 7.35
C LEU A 133 16.56 -4.99 7.62
N ASN A 134 15.75 -5.02 8.69
CA ASN A 134 14.93 -6.18 9.04
C ASN A 134 13.98 -6.57 7.91
N ARG A 135 13.44 -5.60 7.17
CA ARG A 135 12.47 -5.86 6.12
C ARG A 135 13.11 -6.29 4.80
N VAL A 136 14.20 -5.65 4.39
CA VAL A 136 14.92 -6.04 3.16
C VAL A 136 15.40 -7.47 3.25
N ASN A 137 15.85 -7.90 4.44
CA ASN A 137 16.29 -9.28 4.68
C ASN A 137 15.15 -10.32 4.58
N LEU A 138 13.88 -9.91 4.70
CA LEU A 138 12.72 -10.81 4.59
C LEU A 138 12.09 -10.81 3.19
N MET A 139 12.39 -9.80 2.36
CA MET A 139 11.80 -9.61 1.05
C MET A 139 12.85 -9.89 -0.04
N ASN A 140 13.20 -11.17 -0.20
CA ASN A 140 14.32 -11.64 -1.04
C ASN A 140 14.25 -11.22 -2.52
N ASN A 141 13.08 -10.83 -3.03
CA ASN A 141 12.91 -10.39 -4.41
C ASN A 141 12.94 -8.88 -4.59
N ILE A 142 13.11 -8.08 -3.51
CA ILE A 142 13.22 -6.62 -3.65
C ILE A 142 14.44 -6.28 -4.51
N ARG A 143 14.19 -5.44 -5.52
CA ARG A 143 15.19 -4.83 -6.39
C ARG A 143 15.28 -3.33 -6.21
N VAL A 144 14.14 -2.70 -5.90
CA VAL A 144 14.03 -1.26 -5.71
C VAL A 144 13.33 -0.99 -4.39
N LEU A 145 13.98 -0.20 -3.55
CA LEU A 145 13.44 0.25 -2.28
C LEU A 145 13.51 1.77 -2.22
N ASN A 146 12.35 2.40 -2.20
CA ASN A 146 12.22 3.83 -1.98
C ASN A 146 11.60 4.05 -0.61
N PHE A 147 12.36 4.61 0.32
CA PHE A 147 11.89 4.81 1.68
C PHE A 147 12.06 6.25 2.14
N PHE A 148 11.20 6.65 3.06
CA PHE A 148 11.43 7.81 3.92
C PHE A 148 11.58 7.32 5.35
N CYS A 149 12.48 7.95 6.09
CA CYS A 149 12.73 7.66 7.50
C CYS A 149 12.38 8.89 8.34
N GLN A 150 11.67 8.70 9.44
CA GLN A 150 11.28 9.80 10.32
C GLN A 150 12.50 10.37 11.07
N ASP A 151 13.40 9.50 11.53
CA ASP A 151 14.60 9.90 12.27
C ASP A 151 15.49 10.89 11.51
N ASN A 152 15.51 10.82 10.16
CA ASN A 152 16.28 11.75 9.32
C ASN A 152 15.77 13.20 9.38
N ARG A 153 14.58 13.46 9.93
CA ARG A 153 14.01 14.82 10.01
C ARG A 153 14.55 15.63 11.18
N LEU A 154 15.12 14.98 12.20
CA LEU A 154 15.56 15.65 13.42
C LEU A 154 16.88 16.42 13.22
N ASP A 155 17.69 16.03 12.24
CA ASP A 155 18.98 16.68 11.96
C ASP A 155 18.83 18.05 11.25
N GLU A 156 17.66 18.36 10.68
CA GLU A 156 17.42 19.66 10.01
C GLU A 156 16.91 20.76 10.96
N SER A 157 16.40 20.41 12.14
CA SER A 157 15.90 21.40 13.11
C SER A 157 16.96 21.94 14.08
N ASP A 158 18.10 21.26 14.24
CA ASP A 158 19.16 21.69 15.17
C ASP A 158 20.26 22.54 14.50
N GLY A 159 20.16 22.80 13.19
CA GLY A 159 21.10 23.63 12.42
C GLY A 159 20.88 25.15 12.49
N LEU A 160 19.88 25.65 13.24
CA LEU A 160 19.54 27.08 13.31
C LEU A 160 19.87 27.77 14.65
N SER A 161 20.56 27.10 15.56
CA SER A 161 20.99 27.70 16.83
C SER A 161 22.50 27.61 17.03
N LEU A 162 23.28 28.42 16.30
CA LEU A 162 24.64 28.84 16.69
C LEU A 162 25.19 29.90 15.71
N ALA A 163 24.73 31.14 15.84
CA ALA A 163 25.50 32.35 15.50
C ALA A 163 24.74 33.60 15.94
N ARG A 164 24.90 33.99 17.21
CA ARG A 164 24.87 35.39 17.70
C ARG A 164 25.24 35.40 19.17
N HIS A 165 26.53 35.57 19.44
CA HIS A 165 26.96 36.44 20.53
C HIS A 165 28.15 37.25 20.03
N ASP A 166 28.02 38.55 20.22
CA ASP A 166 28.97 39.61 19.94
C ASP A 166 30.33 39.40 20.64
#